data_AF-A0A6V7KEI4-F1
#
_entry.id   AF-A0A6V7KEI4-F1
#
_cell.length_a   1.000
_cell.length_b   1.000
_cell.length_c   1.000
_cell.angle_alpha   90.00
_cell.angle_beta   90.00
_cell.angle_gamma   90.00
#
_symmetry.space_group_name_H-M   'P 1'
#
loop_
_entity.id
_entity.type
_entity.pdbx_description
1 polymer ?
#
loop_
_entity_poly.entity_id
_entity_poly.type
_entity_poly.pdbx_seq_one_letter_code
_entity_poly.pdbx_strand_id
1 'polypeptide(L)'
;MWKTFSIQGTYKWIDIINELVADYNNTKHRTIKVKPRDVTLENEKYLLRHIYGKFEANRTKNVKFKVGDHVRISKYKTVLEKGYTPNWTTEIFKIIKIQNTNTTTYLLEDRNKERVEGAFYQEELAKVKYPDVFLVEKVLKRKGNKEFMKWLGFNSSYNSWIDADKF
;
A
#
# COMPACT_ATOMS: atom_id res chain seq x y z
N MET A 1 -19.41 21.82 19.60
CA MET A 1 -19.83 21.91 18.19
C MET A 1 -21.22 21.33 17.96
N TRP A 2 -21.45 20.00 17.96
CA TRP A 2 -22.79 19.45 17.64
C TRP A 2 -23.89 19.90 18.60
N LYS A 3 -23.61 19.94 19.91
CA LYS A 3 -24.53 20.50 20.90
C LYS A 3 -24.90 21.95 20.57
N THR A 4 -23.91 22.75 20.18
CA THR A 4 -24.06 24.16 19.82
C THR A 4 -24.95 24.33 18.59
N PHE A 5 -24.77 23.51 17.56
CA PHE A 5 -25.63 23.50 16.38
C PHE A 5 -27.08 23.11 16.69
N SER A 6 -27.29 22.11 17.55
CA SER A 6 -28.64 21.73 17.98
C SER A 6 -29.33 22.85 18.76
N ILE A 7 -28.60 23.60 19.60
CA ILE A 7 -29.15 24.72 20.38
C ILE A 7 -29.48 25.91 19.48
N GLN A 8 -28.62 26.22 18.51
CA GLN A 8 -28.78 27.37 17.61
C GLN A 8 -29.74 27.10 16.44
N GLY A 9 -30.06 25.82 16.15
CA GLY A 9 -30.90 25.44 15.02
C GLY A 9 -30.25 25.68 13.65
N THR A 10 -28.92 25.84 13.61
CA THR A 10 -28.17 26.16 12.39
C THR A 10 -26.81 25.49 12.39
N TYR A 11 -26.30 25.21 11.18
CA TYR A 11 -24.95 24.67 10.95
C TYR A 11 -23.92 25.78 10.65
N LYS A 12 -24.26 27.05 10.88
CA LYS A 12 -23.32 28.18 10.76
C LYS A 12 -22.24 28.05 11.83
N TRP A 13 -21.06 27.62 11.42
CA TRP A 13 -19.94 27.33 12.32
C TRP A 13 -18.98 28.51 12.53
N ILE A 14 -19.01 29.48 11.62
CA ILE A 14 -18.11 30.64 11.64
C ILE A 14 -18.29 31.44 12.93
N ASP A 15 -19.54 31.61 13.37
CA ASP A 15 -19.86 32.44 14.54
C ASP A 15 -19.44 31.78 15.86
N ILE A 16 -19.30 30.45 15.90
CA ILE A 16 -18.94 29.68 17.09
C ILE A 16 -17.47 29.23 17.13
N ILE A 17 -16.68 29.53 16.10
CA ILE A 17 -15.33 28.97 15.98
C ILE A 17 -14.40 29.44 17.09
N ASN A 18 -14.49 30.72 17.48
CA ASN A 18 -13.61 31.29 18.50
C ASN A 18 -13.85 30.65 19.87
N GLU A 19 -15.12 30.50 20.25
CA GLU A 19 -15.51 29.81 21.49
C GLU A 19 -15.08 28.34 21.46
N LEU A 20 -15.32 27.65 20.35
CA LEU A 20 -14.94 26.24 20.20
C LEU A 20 -13.43 26.02 20.33
N VAL A 21 -12.62 26.87 19.70
CA VAL A 21 -11.15 26.80 19.77
C VAL A 21 -10.68 27.08 21.20
N ALA A 22 -11.28 28.06 21.88
CA ALA A 22 -10.98 28.33 23.28
C ALA A 22 -11.30 27.11 24.17
N ASP A 23 -12.49 26.53 24.04
CA ASP A 23 -12.90 25.34 24.80
C ASP A 23 -11.95 24.16 24.58
N TYR A 24 -11.61 23.89 23.31
CA TYR A 24 -10.70 22.82 22.94
C TYR A 24 -9.32 23.00 23.58
N ASN A 25 -8.74 24.19 23.44
CA ASN A 25 -7.42 24.51 23.98
C ASN A 25 -7.37 24.50 25.52
N ASN A 26 -8.53 24.69 26.18
CA ASN A 26 -8.68 24.70 27.63
C ASN A 26 -9.10 23.35 28.23
N THR A 27 -9.44 22.37 27.41
CA THR A 27 -9.90 21.04 27.87
C THR A 27 -8.73 20.08 28.00
N LYS A 28 -8.68 19.33 29.10
CA LYS A 28 -7.65 18.30 29.29
C LYS A 28 -7.94 17.11 28.38
N HIS A 29 -7.01 16.79 27.50
CA HIS A 29 -7.16 15.69 26.55
C HIS A 29 -6.79 14.33 27.17
N ARG A 30 -7.55 13.29 26.83
CA ARG A 30 -7.38 11.95 27.38
C ARG A 30 -6.02 11.31 27.06
N THR A 31 -5.49 11.54 25.86
CA THR A 31 -4.23 10.93 25.39
C THR A 31 -3.00 11.60 26.02
N ILE A 32 -2.90 12.93 25.93
CA ILE A 32 -1.76 13.70 26.43
C ILE A 32 -1.83 14.02 27.93
N LYS A 33 -3.01 13.87 28.55
CA LYS A 33 -3.28 14.18 29.97
C LYS A 33 -3.05 15.65 30.37
N VAL A 34 -2.82 16.54 29.41
CA VAL A 34 -2.68 17.98 29.60
C VAL A 34 -3.64 18.73 28.66
N LYS A 35 -3.81 20.04 28.88
CA LYS A 35 -4.56 20.89 27.95
C LYS A 35 -3.67 21.24 26.75
N PRO A 36 -4.20 21.34 25.53
CA PRO A 36 -3.39 21.70 24.36
C PRO A 36 -2.62 23.01 24.53
N ARG A 37 -3.22 24.02 25.17
CA ARG A 37 -2.56 25.32 25.41
C ARG A 37 -1.35 25.26 26.36
N ASP A 38 -1.30 24.23 27.22
CA ASP A 38 -0.26 24.07 28.23
C ASP A 38 0.91 23.19 27.71
N VAL A 39 0.90 22.82 26.42
CA VAL A 39 1.98 22.08 25.78
C VAL A 39 3.13 23.04 25.44
N THR A 40 4.33 22.74 25.94
CA THR A 40 5.53 23.57 25.78
C THR A 40 6.71 22.71 25.32
N LEU A 41 7.77 23.33 24.82
CA LEU A 41 8.99 22.62 24.42
C LEU A 41 9.62 21.80 25.56
N GLU A 42 9.44 22.24 26.81
CA GLU A 42 9.95 21.55 28.00
C GLU A 42 9.23 20.23 28.27
N ASN A 43 7.90 20.20 28.10
CA ASN A 43 7.09 19.00 28.36
C ASN A 43 6.91 18.11 27.12
N GLU A 44 7.27 18.59 25.93
CA GLU A 44 7.13 17.88 24.65
C GLU A 44 7.74 16.47 24.70
N LYS A 45 9.01 16.34 25.11
CA LYS A 45 9.71 15.03 25.13
C LYS A 45 9.03 14.04 26.06
N TYR A 46 8.55 14.51 27.22
CA TYR A 46 7.81 13.67 28.16
C TYR A 46 6.48 13.21 27.56
N LEU A 47 5.71 14.13 26.96
CA LEU A 47 4.43 13.82 26.33
C LEU A 47 4.60 12.84 25.17
N LEU A 48 5.59 13.06 24.31
CA LEU A 48 5.89 12.18 23.19
C LEU A 48 6.23 10.77 23.66
N ARG A 49 7.08 10.63 24.70
CA ARG A 49 7.35 9.34 25.32
C ARG A 49 6.14 8.73 26.02
N HIS A 50 5.29 9.53 26.66
CA HIS A 50 4.06 9.04 27.30
C HIS A 50 3.10 8.42 26.28
N ILE A 51 2.94 9.08 25.13
CA ILE A 51 2.07 8.61 24.05
C ILE A 51 2.71 7.43 23.33
N TYR A 52 3.95 7.59 22.85
CA TYR A 52 4.55 6.69 21.88
C TYR A 52 5.55 5.69 22.48
N GLY A 53 6.02 5.90 23.71
CA GLY A 53 7.06 5.07 24.34
C GLY A 53 6.62 3.63 24.66
N LYS A 54 5.30 3.35 24.66
CA LYS A 54 4.76 1.98 24.81
C LYS A 54 4.64 1.23 23.48
N PHE A 55 4.80 1.92 22.35
CA PHE A 55 4.72 1.33 21.02
C PHE A 55 6.09 0.86 20.52
N GLU A 56 6.98 0.42 21.42
CA GLU A 56 8.15 -0.34 20.97
C GLU A 56 7.64 -1.54 20.19
N ALA A 57 7.73 -1.41 18.86
CA ALA A 57 7.17 -2.38 17.94
C ALA A 57 7.78 -3.74 18.28
N ASN A 58 6.94 -4.77 18.37
CA ASN A 58 7.41 -6.15 18.27
C ASN A 58 8.23 -6.24 16.98
N ARG A 59 9.57 -6.18 17.11
CA ARG A 59 10.51 -5.94 15.99
C ARG A 59 10.63 -7.13 15.03
N THR A 60 9.80 -8.14 15.23
CA THR A 60 9.84 -9.43 14.56
C THR A 60 8.45 -9.74 14.01
N LYS A 61 8.03 -9.02 12.96
CA LYS A 61 7.04 -9.61 12.06
C LYS A 61 7.67 -10.85 11.44
N ASN A 62 6.97 -11.98 11.47
CA ASN A 62 7.43 -13.20 10.82
C ASN A 62 7.62 -12.94 9.32
N VAL A 63 8.82 -13.21 8.82
CA VAL A 63 9.17 -13.07 7.40
C VAL A 63 8.44 -14.16 6.60
N LYS A 64 7.46 -13.77 5.77
CA LYS A 64 6.64 -14.72 4.99
C LYS A 64 7.32 -15.22 3.73
N PHE A 65 8.11 -14.38 3.05
CA PHE A 65 8.71 -14.70 1.76
C PHE A 65 10.22 -14.86 1.86
N LYS A 66 10.81 -15.56 0.89
CA LYS A 66 12.25 -15.79 0.80
C LYS A 66 12.83 -15.11 -0.43
N VAL A 67 14.13 -14.80 -0.39
CA VAL A 67 14.86 -14.38 -1.58
C VAL A 67 14.74 -15.48 -2.64
N GLY A 68 14.43 -15.08 -3.87
CA GLY A 68 14.15 -15.97 -5.00
C GLY A 68 12.68 -16.36 -5.18
N ASP A 69 11.79 -16.05 -4.22
CA ASP A 69 10.36 -16.25 -4.43
C ASP A 69 9.83 -15.32 -5.54
N HIS A 70 8.93 -15.85 -6.36
CA HIS A 70 8.19 -15.08 -7.36
C HIS A 70 6.90 -14.53 -6.76
N VAL A 71 6.63 -13.26 -7.00
CA VAL A 71 5.52 -12.52 -6.41
C VAL A 71 4.83 -11.59 -7.42
N ARG A 72 3.57 -11.26 -7.16
CA ARG A 72 2.84 -10.16 -7.79
C ARG A 72 2.66 -9.03 -6.79
N ILE A 73 2.60 -7.80 -7.29
CA ILE A 73 2.39 -6.59 -6.49
C ILE A 73 0.89 -6.28 -6.46
N SER A 74 0.38 -5.77 -5.35
CA SER A 74 -1.00 -5.27 -5.27
C SER A 74 -1.20 -4.09 -6.22
N LYS A 75 -2.35 -4.02 -6.89
CA LYS A 75 -2.71 -2.86 -7.69
C LYS A 75 -3.23 -1.75 -6.79
N TYR A 76 -2.83 -0.51 -7.08
CA TYR A 76 -3.54 0.65 -6.56
C TYR A 76 -4.94 0.67 -7.15
N LYS A 77 -5.97 0.68 -6.31
CA LYS A 77 -7.36 0.74 -6.71
C LYS A 77 -7.99 2.05 -6.26
N THR A 78 -8.71 2.70 -7.16
CA THR A 78 -9.56 3.84 -6.80
C THR A 78 -10.85 3.37 -6.13
N VAL A 79 -11.51 4.24 -5.35
CA VAL A 79 -12.73 3.93 -4.58
C VAL A 79 -13.87 3.42 -5.46
N LEU A 80 -13.91 3.83 -6.74
CA LEU A 80 -14.97 3.49 -7.69
C LEU A 80 -14.65 2.30 -8.59
N GLU A 81 -13.49 1.65 -8.40
CA GLU A 81 -13.15 0.48 -9.20
C GLU A 81 -14.05 -0.71 -8.88
N LYS A 82 -14.41 -1.43 -9.93
CA LYS A 82 -15.31 -2.57 -9.81
C LYS A 82 -14.64 -3.71 -9.03
N GLY A 83 -15.36 -4.27 -8.06
CA GLY A 83 -14.82 -5.32 -7.19
C GLY A 83 -14.38 -6.60 -7.90
N TYR A 84 -14.91 -6.88 -9.10
CA TYR A 84 -14.54 -8.07 -9.87
C TYR A 84 -13.23 -7.93 -10.66
N THR A 85 -12.60 -6.75 -10.69
CA THR A 85 -11.29 -6.59 -11.36
C THR A 85 -10.17 -7.18 -10.48
N PRO A 86 -9.12 -7.75 -11.08
CA PRO A 86 -8.00 -8.31 -10.31
C PRO A 86 -7.33 -7.28 -9.37
N ASN A 87 -6.98 -7.71 -8.17
CA ASN A 87 -6.26 -6.90 -7.16
C ASN A 87 -4.73 -6.92 -7.31
N TRP A 88 -4.19 -7.75 -8.20
CA TRP A 88 -2.75 -7.99 -8.35
C TRP A 88 -2.29 -7.63 -9.76
N THR A 89 -1.02 -7.23 -9.90
CA THR A 89 -0.36 -7.02 -11.20
C THR A 89 -0.37 -8.29 -12.05
N THR A 90 -0.37 -8.13 -13.37
CA THR A 90 -0.20 -9.27 -14.29
C THR A 90 1.26 -9.70 -14.35
N GLU A 91 2.17 -8.73 -14.26
CA GLU A 91 3.61 -8.95 -14.20
C GLU A 91 4.03 -9.66 -12.90
N ILE A 92 5.02 -10.53 -13.04
CA ILE A 92 5.58 -11.36 -11.98
C ILE A 92 7.00 -10.86 -11.73
N PHE A 93 7.27 -10.60 -10.46
CA PHE A 93 8.55 -10.10 -9.98
C PHE A 93 9.23 -11.15 -9.12
N LYS A 94 10.53 -11.00 -8.92
CA LYS A 94 11.31 -11.89 -8.06
C LYS A 94 11.92 -11.10 -6.90
N ILE A 95 11.85 -11.69 -5.71
CA ILE A 95 12.44 -11.08 -4.51
C ILE A 95 13.96 -11.23 -4.58
N ILE A 96 14.68 -10.10 -4.57
CA ILE A 96 16.15 -10.09 -4.57
C ILE A 96 16.74 -9.90 -3.18
N LYS A 97 16.04 -9.18 -2.30
CA LYS A 97 16.55 -8.84 -0.97
C LYS A 97 15.41 -8.58 0.01
N ILE A 98 15.63 -9.00 1.24
CA ILE A 98 14.74 -8.74 2.39
C ILE A 98 15.43 -7.72 3.28
N GLN A 99 14.72 -6.68 3.68
CA GLN A 99 15.21 -5.61 4.55
C GLN A 99 14.48 -5.67 5.89
N ASN A 100 15.23 -5.95 6.96
CA ASN A 100 14.69 -6.03 8.33
C ASN A 100 14.81 -4.67 9.03
N THR A 101 14.03 -3.69 8.57
CA THR A 101 13.91 -2.35 9.17
C THR A 101 12.88 -2.39 10.33
N ASN A 102 12.13 -1.31 10.61
CA ASN A 102 11.02 -1.35 11.57
C ASN A 102 9.88 -2.29 11.15
N THR A 103 9.72 -2.49 9.84
CA THR A 103 8.83 -3.50 9.24
C THR A 103 9.59 -4.15 8.10
N THR A 104 9.47 -5.46 7.95
CA THR A 104 10.12 -6.21 6.88
C THR A 104 9.62 -5.73 5.52
N THR A 105 10.54 -5.24 4.69
CA THR A 105 10.27 -4.86 3.30
C THR A 105 11.09 -5.71 2.35
N TYR A 106 10.62 -5.79 1.10
CA TYR A 106 11.19 -6.63 0.06
C TYR A 106 11.57 -5.77 -1.14
N LEU A 107 12.77 -6.00 -1.66
CA LEU A 107 13.22 -5.44 -2.92
C LEU A 107 13.00 -6.46 -4.03
N LEU A 108 12.52 -5.98 -5.17
CA LEU A 108 12.10 -6.82 -6.28
C LEU A 108 12.92 -6.53 -7.54
N GLU A 109 13.07 -7.54 -8.39
CA GLU A 109 13.52 -7.43 -9.78
C GLU A 109 12.41 -7.86 -10.73
N ASP A 110 12.37 -7.25 -11.90
CA ASP A 110 11.49 -7.63 -13.00
C ASP A 110 12.08 -8.82 -13.80
N ARG A 111 11.42 -9.17 -14.92
CA ARG A 111 11.89 -10.24 -15.80
C ARG A 111 13.22 -9.93 -16.50
N ASN A 112 13.52 -8.66 -16.74
CA ASN A 112 14.75 -8.20 -17.38
C ASN A 112 15.92 -8.08 -16.38
N LYS A 113 15.70 -8.44 -15.10
CA LYS A 113 16.63 -8.25 -13.98
C LYS A 113 16.88 -6.78 -13.65
N GLU A 114 15.95 -5.91 -14.05
CA GLU A 114 15.93 -4.52 -13.64
C GLU A 114 15.27 -4.42 -12.27
N ARG A 115 15.86 -3.59 -11.40
CA ARG A 115 15.34 -3.41 -10.04
C ARG A 115 14.07 -2.56 -10.10
N VAL A 116 13.01 -3.07 -9.47
CA VAL A 116 11.79 -2.29 -9.28
C VAL A 116 12.06 -1.19 -8.26
N GLU A 117 11.64 0.03 -8.59
CA GLU A 117 11.80 1.17 -7.70
C GLU A 117 10.97 1.01 -6.43
N GLY A 118 11.56 1.37 -5.28
CA GLY A 118 10.91 1.27 -3.97
C GLY A 118 11.20 -0.04 -3.22
N ALA A 119 10.53 -0.19 -2.08
CA ALA A 119 10.56 -1.37 -1.22
C ALA A 119 9.13 -1.71 -0.80
N PHE A 120 8.76 -2.98 -0.91
CA PHE A 120 7.38 -3.42 -0.79
C PHE A 120 7.14 -4.11 0.55
N TYR A 121 5.99 -3.87 1.15
CA TYR A 121 5.57 -4.58 2.34
C TYR A 121 5.08 -6.00 2.01
N GLN A 122 5.05 -6.86 3.03
CA GLN A 122 4.56 -8.22 2.89
C GLN A 122 3.10 -8.27 2.39
N GLU A 123 2.29 -7.32 2.84
CA GLU A 123 0.87 -7.21 2.53
C GLU A 123 0.61 -6.78 1.08
N GLU A 124 1.60 -6.17 0.44
CA GLU A 124 1.56 -5.71 -0.95
C GLU A 124 2.00 -6.80 -1.93
N LEU A 125 2.35 -8.00 -1.44
CA LEU A 125 2.90 -9.08 -2.25
C LEU A 125 2.08 -10.37 -2.15
N ALA A 126 1.85 -11.00 -3.30
CA ALA A 126 1.25 -12.32 -3.42
C ALA A 126 2.23 -13.30 -4.07
N LYS A 127 2.53 -14.42 -3.40
CA LYS A 127 3.39 -15.47 -3.95
C LYS A 127 2.74 -16.15 -5.15
N VAL A 128 3.54 -16.37 -6.20
CA VAL A 128 3.13 -17.01 -7.44
C VAL A 128 3.60 -18.47 -7.44
N LYS A 129 2.70 -19.38 -7.80
CA LYS A 129 3.00 -20.82 -7.90
C LYS A 129 3.61 -21.20 -9.26
N TYR A 130 3.19 -20.52 -10.33
CA TYR A 130 3.59 -20.80 -11.71
C TYR A 130 4.19 -19.54 -12.34
N PRO A 131 5.51 -19.29 -12.18
CA PRO A 131 6.15 -18.06 -12.66
C PRO A 131 6.24 -17.97 -14.19
N ASP A 132 6.21 -19.11 -14.89
CA ASP A 132 6.37 -19.19 -16.34
C ASP A 132 5.03 -19.08 -17.12
N VAL A 133 3.91 -18.87 -16.42
CA VAL A 133 2.58 -18.82 -17.02
C VAL A 133 2.10 -17.37 -17.14
N PHE A 134 1.84 -16.94 -18.38
CA PHE A 134 1.38 -15.60 -18.71
C PHE A 134 -0.03 -15.64 -19.29
N LEU A 135 -0.82 -14.61 -18.98
CA LEU A 135 -2.17 -14.46 -19.52
C LEU A 135 -2.10 -13.87 -20.93
N VAL A 136 -2.84 -14.46 -21.86
CA VAL A 136 -2.96 -13.95 -23.23
C VAL A 136 -3.99 -12.83 -23.27
N GLU A 137 -3.63 -11.70 -23.87
CA GLU A 137 -4.58 -10.62 -24.16
C GLU A 137 -5.26 -10.85 -25.50
N LYS A 138 -4.46 -11.13 -26.53
CA LYS A 138 -4.94 -11.30 -27.90
C LYS A 138 -3.96 -12.08 -28.76
N VAL A 139 -4.47 -12.90 -29.67
CA VAL A 139 -3.69 -13.45 -30.78
C VAL A 139 -3.64 -12.43 -31.92
N LEU A 140 -2.44 -11.99 -32.29
CA LEU A 140 -2.23 -10.95 -33.30
C LEU A 140 -2.10 -11.52 -34.72
N LYS A 141 -1.39 -12.64 -34.88
CA LYS A 141 -1.16 -13.30 -36.17
C LYS A 141 -1.07 -14.80 -36.00
N ARG A 142 -1.36 -15.54 -37.07
CA ARG A 142 -1.17 -16.99 -37.18
C ARG A 142 -0.33 -17.30 -38.42
N LYS A 143 0.64 -18.21 -38.28
CA LYS A 143 1.48 -18.67 -39.40
C LYS A 143 1.82 -20.15 -39.19
N GLY A 144 1.17 -21.03 -39.96
CA GLY A 144 1.30 -22.48 -39.77
C GLY A 144 0.91 -22.87 -38.33
N ASN A 145 1.77 -23.65 -37.67
CA ASN A 145 1.57 -24.09 -36.28
C ASN A 145 2.03 -23.08 -35.21
N LYS A 146 2.22 -21.80 -35.58
CA LYS A 146 2.68 -20.77 -34.65
C LYS A 146 1.67 -19.63 -34.56
N GLU A 147 1.51 -19.11 -33.35
CA GLU A 147 0.67 -17.97 -33.03
C GLU A 147 1.51 -16.83 -32.45
N PHE A 148 1.32 -15.61 -32.96
CA PHE A 148 1.96 -14.40 -32.46
C PHE A 148 1.06 -13.75 -31.41
N MET A 149 1.52 -13.69 -30.16
CA MET A 149 0.69 -13.33 -29.02
C MET A 149 1.00 -11.95 -28.47
N LYS A 150 -0.07 -11.25 -28.07
CA LYS A 150 -0.04 -10.10 -27.18
C LYS A 150 -0.34 -10.60 -25.77
N TRP A 151 0.60 -10.38 -24.85
CA TRP A 151 0.48 -10.76 -23.45
C TRP A 151 -0.22 -9.70 -22.63
N LEU A 152 -1.11 -10.12 -21.73
CA LEU A 152 -1.94 -9.24 -20.92
C LEU A 152 -1.11 -8.40 -19.94
N GLY A 153 -1.22 -7.08 -20.08
CA GLY A 153 -0.54 -6.12 -19.23
C GLY A 153 0.96 -5.96 -19.47
N PHE A 154 1.47 -6.52 -20.58
CA PHE A 154 2.83 -6.22 -21.05
C PHE A 154 2.76 -5.22 -22.22
N ASN A 155 3.85 -4.50 -22.49
CA ASN A 155 3.94 -3.65 -23.68
C ASN A 155 4.13 -4.52 -24.96
N SER A 156 4.20 -3.91 -26.14
CA SER A 156 4.34 -4.66 -27.40
C SER A 156 5.72 -5.29 -27.63
N SER A 157 6.76 -4.91 -26.89
CA SER A 157 8.10 -5.50 -27.04
C SER A 157 8.16 -6.94 -26.52
N TYR A 158 7.25 -7.32 -25.62
CA TYR A 158 7.14 -8.70 -25.12
C TYR A 158 6.36 -9.64 -26.03
N ASN A 159 5.77 -9.14 -27.13
CA ASN A 159 5.00 -9.98 -28.05
C ASN A 159 5.91 -11.06 -28.66
N SER A 160 5.45 -12.31 -28.65
CA SER A 160 6.27 -13.45 -29.06
C SER A 160 5.47 -14.47 -29.87
N TRP A 161 6.18 -15.23 -30.71
CA TRP A 161 5.63 -16.40 -31.38
C TRP A 161 5.69 -17.61 -30.46
N ILE A 162 4.61 -18.37 -30.41
CA ILE A 162 4.49 -19.59 -29.61
C ILE A 162 3.96 -20.69 -30.52
N ASP A 163 4.42 -21.92 -30.30
CA ASP A 163 3.87 -23.10 -30.95
C ASP A 163 2.47 -23.38 -30.42
N ALA A 164 1.50 -23.64 -31.31
CA ALA A 164 0.11 -23.89 -30.94
C ALA A 164 -0.07 -25.17 -30.11
N ASP A 165 0.91 -26.08 -30.15
CA ASP A 165 0.89 -27.32 -29.36
C ASP A 165 1.32 -27.11 -27.90
N LYS A 166 1.73 -25.90 -27.50
CA LYS A 166 2.14 -25.56 -26.14
C LYS A 166 1.02 -24.98 -25.27
N PHE A 167 -0.23 -25.00 -25.77
CA PHE A 167 -1.42 -24.62 -25.01
C PHE A 167 -1.97 -25.75 -24.16
#